data_AF-A0A2B4R1V2-F1
#
_entry.id   AF-A0A2B4R1V2-F1
#
_cell.length_a   1.000
_cell.length_b   1.000
_cell.length_c   1.000
_cell.angle_alpha   90.00
_cell.angle_beta   90.00
_cell.angle_gamma   90.00
#
_symmetry.space_group_name_H-M   'P 1'
#
loop_
_entity.id
_entity.type
_entity.pdbx_description
1 polymer ?
#
loop_
_entity_poly.entity_id
_entity_poly.type
_entity_poly.pdbx_seq_one_letter_code
_entity_poly.pdbx_strand_id
1 'polypeptide(L)'
;LVGMFTTDKEGDKASFTEHTQKYLSKGYDTIKVYHKELEKVPEFQGFSDFIATFPLRRGKTKSHKNDDEDEGAVGEFKGAFRIYPIPDEMPDTDLPETMFTNLPSSLPIECTVRVYVVL
;
A
#
# COMPACT_ATOMS: atom_id res chain seq x y z
N LEU A 1 17.48 17.38 3.78
CA LEU A 1 17.20 16.78 2.45
C LEU A 1 17.24 17.91 1.43
N VAL A 2 18.29 18.01 0.60
CA VAL A 2 18.35 18.98 -0.50
C VAL A 2 17.96 18.23 -1.77
N GLY A 3 16.68 18.28 -2.10
CA GLY A 3 16.11 17.67 -3.31
C GLY A 3 15.46 18.74 -4.17
N MET A 4 15.46 18.54 -5.48
CA MET A 4 14.74 19.44 -6.39
C MET A 4 13.28 19.00 -6.47
N PHE A 5 12.37 19.91 -6.13
CA PHE A 5 10.93 19.66 -6.14
C PHE A 5 10.30 20.15 -7.44
N THR A 6 9.45 19.34 -8.05
CA THR A 6 8.60 19.72 -9.21
C THR A 6 7.12 19.65 -8.80
N THR A 7 6.25 20.44 -9.42
CA THR A 7 4.80 20.45 -9.11
C THR A 7 3.98 19.93 -10.29
N ASP A 8 2.75 19.47 -10.04
CA ASP A 8 1.82 19.01 -11.07
C ASP A 8 1.07 20.14 -11.82
N LYS A 9 1.25 21.40 -11.41
CA LYS A 9 0.60 22.54 -12.07
C LYS A 9 1.41 23.03 -13.26
N GLU A 10 0.82 22.96 -14.46
CA GLU A 10 1.30 23.67 -15.65
C GLU A 10 1.25 25.19 -15.41
N GLY A 11 2.35 25.74 -14.88
CA GLY A 11 2.48 27.16 -14.55
C GLY A 11 3.42 27.42 -13.39
N ASP A 12 3.53 26.48 -12.45
CA ASP A 12 4.49 26.52 -11.34
C ASP A 12 5.80 25.85 -11.77
N LYS A 13 6.43 26.38 -12.82
CA LYS A 13 7.85 26.11 -13.04
C LYS A 13 8.58 26.87 -11.94
N ALA A 14 9.09 26.16 -10.93
CA ALA A 14 10.08 26.72 -10.02
C ALA A 14 11.10 27.49 -10.87
N SER A 15 11.33 28.78 -10.55
CA SER A 15 12.22 29.61 -11.33
C SER A 15 13.53 28.86 -11.55
N PHE A 16 13.94 28.69 -12.80
CA PHE A 16 15.14 27.92 -13.14
C PHE A 16 16.39 28.71 -12.72
N THR A 17 16.73 28.63 -11.44
CA THR A 17 17.96 29.19 -10.88
C THR A 17 19.16 28.36 -11.34
N GLU A 18 20.34 28.97 -11.42
CA GLU A 18 21.59 28.31 -11.87
C GLU A 18 21.91 27.01 -11.09
N HIS A 19 21.57 27.00 -9.79
CA HIS A 19 21.73 25.84 -8.91
C HIS A 19 20.83 24.66 -9.32
N THR A 20 19.62 24.94 -9.80
CA THR A 20 18.64 23.96 -10.30
C THR A 20 19.14 23.31 -11.59
N GLN A 21 19.73 24.09 -12.51
CA GLN A 21 20.33 23.57 -13.74
C GLN A 21 21.52 22.65 -13.46
N LYS A 22 22.38 23.03 -12.52
CA LYS A 22 23.53 22.21 -12.11
C LYS A 22 23.13 20.91 -11.41
N TYR A 23 22.00 20.90 -10.71
CA TYR A 23 21.47 19.70 -10.08
C TYR A 23 20.94 18.71 -11.13
N LEU A 24 20.17 19.21 -12.10
CA LEU A 24 19.66 18.42 -13.22
C LEU A 24 20.76 17.88 -14.13
N SER A 25 21.79 18.67 -14.43
CA SER A 25 22.90 18.23 -15.29
C SER A 25 23.74 17.11 -14.70
N LYS A 26 23.65 16.90 -13.38
CA LYS A 26 24.29 15.80 -12.67
C LYS A 26 23.45 14.52 -12.63
N GLY A 27 22.24 14.54 -13.17
CA GLY A 27 21.35 13.38 -13.22
C GLY A 27 20.83 12.95 -11.84
N TYR A 28 20.73 13.88 -10.89
CA TYR A 28 20.19 13.58 -9.55
C TYR A 28 18.66 13.43 -9.57
N ASP A 29 18.14 12.67 -8.60
CA ASP A 29 16.72 12.39 -8.46
C ASP A 29 15.90 13.64 -8.13
N THR A 30 14.66 13.66 -8.59
CA THR A 30 13.71 14.75 -8.34
C THR A 30 12.50 14.25 -7.59
N ILE A 31 11.90 15.10 -6.77
CA ILE A 31 10.68 14.80 -6.04
C ILE A 31 9.54 15.55 -6.71
N LYS A 32 8.50 14.86 -7.18
CA LYS A 32 7.28 15.49 -7.71
C LYS A 32 6.27 15.63 -6.57
N VAL A 33 5.83 16.86 -6.33
CA VAL A 33 4.83 17.24 -5.33
C VAL A 33 3.48 17.38 -6.03
N TYR A 34 2.47 16.69 -5.51
CA TYR A 34 1.10 16.75 -6.01
C TYR A 34 0.24 17.57 -5.05
N HIS A 35 -0.56 18.49 -5.58
CA HIS A 35 -1.45 19.33 -4.76
C HIS A 35 -2.75 18.65 -4.32
N LYS A 36 -2.95 17.39 -4.71
CA LYS A 36 -4.12 16.58 -4.39
C LYS A 36 -3.71 15.14 -4.12
N GLU A 37 -4.60 14.43 -3.44
CA GLU A 37 -4.59 12.97 -3.29
C GLU A 37 -4.24 12.27 -4.61
N LEU A 38 -3.38 11.26 -4.54
CA LEU A 38 -2.89 10.51 -5.71
C LEU A 38 -4.02 9.71 -6.37
N GLU A 39 -5.01 9.32 -5.58
CA GLU A 39 -6.30 8.77 -5.97
C GLU A 39 -7.00 9.65 -7.02
N LYS A 40 -6.82 10.97 -6.93
CA LYS A 40 -7.43 11.99 -7.79
C LYS A 40 -6.51 12.44 -8.93
N VAL A 41 -5.32 11.85 -9.07
CA VAL A 41 -4.37 12.15 -10.15
C VAL A 41 -4.53 11.09 -11.26
N PRO A 42 -4.93 11.48 -12.49
CA PRO A 42 -5.18 10.53 -13.59
C PRO A 42 -3.99 9.63 -13.94
N GLU A 43 -2.76 10.14 -13.79
CA GLU A 43 -1.51 9.40 -14.03
C GLU A 43 -1.41 8.12 -13.17
N PHE A 44 -2.05 8.09 -12.00
CA PHE A 44 -2.01 6.95 -11.08
C PHE A 44 -3.28 6.09 -11.09
N GLN A 45 -4.21 6.32 -12.03
CA GLN A 45 -5.37 5.46 -12.28
C GLN A 45 -6.18 5.09 -11.01
N GLY A 46 -6.41 6.06 -10.11
CA GLY A 46 -7.14 5.80 -8.87
C GLY A 46 -6.30 5.02 -7.85
N PHE A 47 -5.05 5.48 -7.64
CA PHE A 47 -4.07 4.90 -6.72
C PHE A 47 -4.74 4.30 -5.48
N SER A 48 -4.77 2.99 -5.39
CA SER A 48 -5.47 2.27 -4.32
C SER A 48 -4.71 1.00 -3.97
N ASP A 49 -4.87 0.57 -2.71
CA ASP A 49 -4.28 -0.68 -2.26
C ASP A 49 -5.00 -1.85 -2.96
N PHE A 50 -4.22 -2.76 -3.53
CA PHE A 50 -4.76 -3.97 -4.16
C PHE A 50 -5.11 -5.04 -3.13
N ILE A 51 -4.58 -4.91 -1.90
CA ILE A 51 -4.76 -5.89 -0.83
C ILE A 51 -5.92 -5.45 0.06
N ALA A 52 -6.85 -6.38 0.28
CA ALA A 52 -7.91 -6.18 1.26
C ALA A 52 -7.31 -5.91 2.65
N THR A 53 -7.77 -4.83 3.28
CA THR A 53 -7.36 -4.43 4.62
C THR A 53 -8.44 -4.81 5.62
N PHE A 54 -8.09 -5.59 6.62
CA PHE A 54 -8.98 -6.07 7.66
C PHE A 54 -8.56 -5.46 9.01
N PRO A 55 -9.43 -4.69 9.69
CA PRO A 55 -9.10 -4.17 11.01
C PRO A 55 -9.02 -5.32 12.03
N LEU A 56 -7.85 -5.48 12.65
CA LEU A 56 -7.64 -6.44 13.73
C LEU A 56 -8.25 -5.89 15.01
N ARG A 57 -9.22 -6.61 15.55
CA ARG A 57 -9.87 -6.24 16.81
C ARG A 57 -9.24 -7.00 17.98
N ARG A 58 -9.08 -6.34 19.14
CA ARG A 58 -8.70 -7.03 20.38
C ARG A 58 -9.75 -8.10 20.68
N GLY A 59 -9.31 -9.34 20.88
CA GLY A 59 -10.22 -10.45 21.16
C GLY A 59 -11.11 -10.12 22.36
N LYS A 60 -12.43 -10.37 22.25
CA LYS A 60 -13.36 -10.21 23.37
C LYS A 60 -13.04 -11.27 24.43
N THR A 61 -12.27 -10.93 25.47
CA THR A 61 -12.46 -11.61 26.75
C THR A 61 -13.90 -11.29 27.18
N LYS A 62 -14.67 -12.29 27.61
CA LYS A 62 -16.13 -12.21 27.84
C LYS A 62 -16.52 -11.23 28.97
N SER A 63 -16.32 -9.93 28.78
CA SER A 63 -16.69 -8.84 29.71
C SER A 63 -16.44 -7.52 28.97
N HIS A 64 -17.35 -7.00 28.15
CA HIS A 64 -18.54 -6.28 28.59
C HIS A 64 -19.39 -6.02 27.34
N LYS A 65 -20.72 -6.00 27.53
CA LYS A 65 -21.72 -5.87 26.45
C LYS A 65 -22.04 -4.44 26.06
N ASN A 66 -21.31 -3.44 26.54
CA ASN A 66 -21.53 -2.05 26.20
C ASN A 66 -20.15 -1.43 26.12
N ASP A 67 -19.81 -0.88 24.96
CA ASP A 67 -19.03 0.34 24.78
C ASP A 67 -18.52 0.35 23.34
N ASP A 68 -19.14 1.24 22.59
CA ASP A 68 -18.63 2.02 21.48
C ASP A 68 -17.82 1.30 20.40
N GLU A 69 -18.40 1.30 19.20
CA GLU A 69 -17.93 0.61 18.00
C GLU A 69 -16.53 1.06 17.51
N ASP A 70 -15.87 1.99 18.22
CA ASP A 70 -14.63 2.67 17.83
C ASP A 70 -13.38 2.37 18.68
N GLU A 71 -13.42 1.59 19.77
CA GLU A 71 -12.21 1.43 20.66
C GLU A 71 -11.45 0.09 20.53
N GLY A 72 -11.72 -0.70 19.49
CA GLY A 72 -11.25 -2.10 19.43
C GLY A 72 -10.11 -2.42 18.48
N ALA A 73 -9.79 -1.54 17.52
CA ALA A 73 -8.81 -1.84 16.46
C ALA A 73 -7.38 -1.71 16.99
N VAL A 74 -6.65 -2.83 17.04
CA VAL A 74 -5.25 -2.90 17.51
C VAL A 74 -4.25 -2.94 16.36
N GLY A 75 -4.74 -2.96 15.13
CA GLY A 75 -3.92 -2.96 13.93
C GLY A 75 -4.75 -3.28 12.69
N GLU A 76 -4.05 -3.42 11.57
CA GLU A 76 -4.63 -3.76 10.27
C GLU A 76 -3.89 -4.95 9.68
N PHE A 77 -4.63 -5.94 9.22
CA PHE A 77 -4.10 -7.05 8.44
C PHE A 77 -4.37 -6.79 6.96
N LYS A 78 -3.29 -6.75 6.17
CA LYS A 78 -3.37 -6.69 4.71
C LYS A 78 -3.04 -8.06 4.16
N GLY A 79 -4.04 -8.74 3.63
CA GLY A 79 -3.85 -10.04 2.98
C GLY A 79 -5.17 -10.66 2.53
N ALA A 80 -5.13 -11.89 2.08
CA ALA A 80 -6.32 -12.69 1.82
C ALA A 80 -6.16 -14.05 2.51
N PHE A 81 -7.23 -14.56 3.13
CA PHE A 81 -7.24 -15.91 3.68
C PHE A 81 -8.55 -16.60 3.32
N ARG A 82 -8.50 -17.92 3.18
CA ARG A 82 -9.68 -18.76 2.93
C ARG A 82 -9.62 -19.95 3.88
N ILE A 83 -10.72 -20.18 4.59
CA ILE A 83 -10.88 -21.32 5.48
C ILE A 83 -11.51 -22.45 4.67
N TYR A 84 -10.85 -23.60 4.66
CA TYR A 84 -11.33 -24.80 3.99
C TYR A 84 -11.82 -25.79 5.05
N PRO A 85 -13.11 -26.14 5.08
CA PRO A 85 -13.59 -27.19 5.97
C PRO A 85 -13.01 -28.54 5.54
N ILE A 86 -12.49 -29.30 6.50
CA ILE A 86 -12.02 -30.67 6.27
C ILE A 86 -13.17 -31.60 6.67
N PRO A 87 -13.71 -32.44 5.77
CA PRO A 87 -14.75 -33.40 6.11
C PRO A 87 -14.24 -34.44 7.13
N ASP A 88 -15.05 -34.77 8.14
CA ASP A 88 -14.70 -35.73 9.19
C ASP A 88 -14.53 -37.17 8.66
N GLU A 89 -15.15 -37.51 7.53
CA GLU A 89 -15.31 -38.89 7.05
C GLU A 89 -14.29 -39.33 5.99
N MET A 90 -13.35 -38.48 5.56
CA MET A 90 -12.40 -38.85 4.51
C MET A 90 -10.97 -38.36 4.79
N PRO A 91 -10.10 -39.23 5.35
CA PRO A 91 -8.68 -38.92 5.50
C PRO A 91 -7.92 -38.85 4.16
N ASP A 92 -8.46 -39.42 3.08
CA ASP A 92 -7.81 -39.56 1.77
C ASP A 92 -8.46 -38.72 0.63
N THR A 93 -9.29 -37.71 0.93
CA THR A 93 -9.76 -36.78 -0.13
C THR A 93 -8.66 -35.78 -0.45
N ASP A 94 -8.43 -35.54 -1.74
CA ASP A 94 -7.63 -34.40 -2.18
C ASP A 94 -8.17 -33.11 -1.53
N LEU A 95 -7.26 -32.35 -0.91
CA LEU A 95 -7.61 -31.05 -0.32
C LEU A 95 -8.26 -30.17 -1.38
N PRO A 96 -9.24 -29.32 -1.01
CA PRO A 96 -9.81 -28.36 -1.95
C PRO A 96 -8.69 -27.53 -2.59
N GLU A 97 -8.83 -27.19 -3.87
CA GLU A 97 -7.86 -26.34 -4.55
C GLU A 97 -7.60 -25.07 -3.73
N THR A 98 -6.33 -24.92 -3.34
CA THR A 98 -5.91 -23.75 -2.59
C THR A 98 -6.01 -22.53 -3.50
N MET A 99 -6.45 -21.39 -2.97
CA MET A 99 -6.61 -20.15 -3.73
C MET A 99 -5.28 -19.64 -4.32
N PHE A 100 -4.15 -20.12 -3.79
CA PHE A 100 -2.81 -19.64 -4.07
C PHE A 100 -1.96 -20.65 -4.85
N THR A 101 -2.51 -21.23 -5.91
CA THR A 101 -1.77 -22.18 -6.76
C THR A 101 -0.67 -21.53 -7.60
N ASN A 102 -0.73 -20.21 -7.82
CA ASN A 102 0.23 -19.44 -8.62
C ASN A 102 0.93 -18.36 -7.80
N LEU A 103 1.48 -18.72 -6.63
CA LEU A 103 2.29 -17.78 -5.87
C LEU A 103 3.55 -17.39 -6.66
N PRO A 104 3.93 -16.10 -6.66
CA PRO A 104 5.22 -15.70 -7.20
C PRO A 104 6.35 -16.41 -6.44
N SER A 105 7.49 -16.61 -7.11
CA SER A 105 8.66 -17.23 -6.52
C SER A 105 9.07 -16.53 -5.21
N SER A 106 9.41 -17.30 -4.19
CA SER A 106 9.94 -16.79 -2.92
C SER A 106 11.41 -16.31 -3.02
N LEU A 107 11.97 -16.27 -4.23
CA LEU A 107 13.30 -15.74 -4.47
C LEU A 107 13.32 -14.21 -4.33
N PRO A 108 14.46 -13.62 -3.93
CA PRO A 108 14.63 -12.17 -3.97
C PRO A 108 14.36 -11.63 -5.37
N ILE A 109 13.50 -10.62 -5.46
CA ILE A 109 13.24 -9.89 -6.70
C ILE A 109 13.75 -8.46 -6.57
N GLU A 110 14.25 -7.91 -7.67
CA GLU A 110 14.50 -6.48 -7.76
C GLU A 110 13.14 -5.76 -7.80
N CYS A 111 12.92 -4.83 -6.88
CA CYS A 111 11.69 -4.06 -6.81
C CYS A 111 12.00 -2.57 -6.76
N THR A 112 11.24 -1.79 -7.52
CA THR A 112 11.27 -0.32 -7.44
C THR A 112 10.27 0.12 -6.38
N VAL A 113 10.78 0.62 -5.25
CA VAL A 113 9.94 1.20 -4.20
C VAL A 113 9.64 2.66 -4.54
N ARG A 114 8.36 3.00 -4.72
CA ARG A 114 7.92 4.40 -4.82
C ARG A 114 7.38 4.83 -3.46
N VAL A 115 8.11 5.73 -2.80
CA VAL A 115 7.69 6.31 -1.52
C VAL A 115 6.90 7.58 -1.80
N TYR A 116 5.67 7.62 -1.30
CA TYR A 116 4.82 8.81 -1.35
C TYR A 116 4.71 9.36 0.07
N VAL A 117 5.02 10.65 0.23
CA VAL A 117 4.84 11.35 1.51
C VAL A 117 3.60 12.22 1.39
N VAL A 118 2.59 11.90 2.19
CA VAL A 118 1.40 12.74 2.36
C VAL A 118 1.62 13.56 3.61
N LEU A 119 1.53 14.90 3.50
CA LEU A 119 1.73 15.86 4.59
C LEU A 119 0.41 16.44 5.06
#